data_AF-A0A920AJ79-F1
#
_entry.id   AF-A0A920AJ79-F1
#
_cell.length_a   1.000
_cell.length_b   1.000
_cell.length_c   1.000
_cell.angle_alpha   90.00
_cell.angle_beta   90.00
_cell.angle_gamma   90.00
#
_symmetry.space_group_name_H-M   'P 1'
#
loop_
_entity.id
_entity.type
_entity.pdbx_description
1 polymer ?
#
loop_
_entity_poly.entity_id
_entity_poly.type
_entity_poly.pdbx_seq_one_letter_code
_entity_poly.pdbx_strand_id
1 'polypeptide(L)'
;MDRKGRLLAANKPTFVVGVIRERSEDPAALVETLTDRLSLTDRELEAFQERSERRRPFEAVPIKLGLDDAAVATIAVDLHQLPGSWSTHN
;
A
#
# COMPACT_ATOMS: atom_id res chain seq x y z
N MET A 1 -19.64 8.26 36.90
CA MET A 1 -20.81 7.37 36.76
C MET A 1 -21.12 7.32 35.26
N ASP A 2 -20.91 6.26 34.46
CA ASP A 2 -20.66 4.84 34.74
C ASP A 2 -19.51 4.26 33.86
N ARG A 3 -18.71 3.43 34.52
CA ARG A 3 -17.95 2.21 34.17
C ARG A 3 -17.41 1.95 32.75
N LYS A 4 -16.09 1.67 32.70
CA LYS A 4 -15.35 0.92 31.66
C LYS A 4 -15.25 1.56 30.26
N GLY A 5 -14.72 2.77 30.16
CA GLY A 5 -14.27 3.33 28.87
C GLY A 5 -12.79 3.07 28.60
N ARG A 6 -12.31 1.82 28.71
CA ARG A 6 -10.94 1.47 28.28
C ARG A 6 -10.89 1.55 26.75
N LEU A 7 -10.69 2.75 26.23
CA LEU A 7 -10.18 2.98 24.87
C LEU A 7 -8.74 2.47 24.83
N LEU A 8 -8.58 1.14 24.81
CA LEU A 8 -7.35 0.46 24.41
C LEU A 8 -7.48 -0.14 23.01
N ALA A 9 -8.47 0.30 22.24
CA ALA A 9 -8.33 0.25 20.79
C ALA A 9 -7.43 1.43 20.41
N ALA A 10 -6.11 1.26 20.52
CA ALA A 10 -5.20 1.96 19.64
C ALA A 10 -5.60 1.51 18.23
N ASN A 11 -6.58 2.18 17.64
CA ASN A 11 -6.89 2.02 16.23
C ASN A 11 -5.67 2.63 15.53
N LYS A 12 -4.60 1.85 15.39
CA LYS A 12 -3.46 2.22 14.57
C LYS A 12 -4.06 2.44 13.19
N PRO A 13 -4.06 3.68 12.66
CA PRO A 13 -4.57 3.92 11.32
C PRO A 13 -3.83 2.97 10.40
N THR A 14 -4.60 2.13 9.73
CA THR A 14 -4.09 1.06 8.90
C THR A 14 -4.21 1.55 7.48
N PHE A 15 -3.10 2.04 6.96
CA PHE A 15 -3.04 2.53 5.60
C PHE A 15 -2.93 1.37 4.62
N VAL A 16 -3.55 1.58 3.47
CA VAL A 16 -3.44 0.72 2.30
C VAL A 16 -2.72 1.48 1.23
N VAL A 17 -1.62 0.92 0.74
CA VAL A 17 -0.89 1.45 -0.41
C VAL A 17 -1.33 0.66 -1.63
N GLY A 18 -1.86 1.38 -2.60
CA GLY A 18 -2.27 0.86 -3.89
C GLY A 18 -1.43 1.43 -5.02
N VAL A 19 -1.26 0.62 -6.06
CA VAL A 19 -0.54 0.98 -7.29
C VAL A 19 -1.53 1.03 -8.46
N ILE A 20 -1.46 2.08 -9.27
CA ILE A 20 -2.25 2.25 -10.49
C ILE A 20 -1.33 2.02 -11.69
N ARG A 21 -1.41 0.86 -12.35
CA ARG A 21 -0.47 0.56 -13.45
C ARG A 21 -0.63 1.50 -14.63
N GLU A 22 -1.83 2.01 -14.92
CA GLU A 22 -2.07 2.92 -16.06
C GLU A 22 -1.39 4.29 -15.87
N ARG A 23 -1.03 4.65 -14.64
CA ARG A 23 -0.27 5.87 -14.35
C ARG A 23 1.21 5.60 -14.11
N SER A 24 1.62 4.33 -14.15
CA SER A 24 3.00 3.92 -14.00
C SER A 24 3.57 3.61 -15.39
N GLU A 25 4.66 4.26 -15.77
CA GLU A 25 5.36 3.93 -17.03
C GLU A 25 5.83 2.47 -17.03
N ASP A 26 6.34 2.00 -15.89
CA ASP A 26 6.68 0.61 -15.66
C ASP A 26 6.08 0.09 -14.34
N PRO A 27 4.95 -0.65 -14.41
CA PRO A 27 4.35 -1.21 -13.21
C PRO A 27 5.13 -2.39 -12.62
N ALA A 28 5.96 -3.09 -13.40
CA ALA A 28 6.76 -4.20 -12.90
C ALA A 28 7.94 -3.66 -12.08
N ALA A 29 8.67 -2.68 -12.62
CA ALA A 29 9.76 -2.01 -11.90
C ALA A 29 9.27 -1.26 -10.64
N LEU A 30 8.07 -0.66 -10.70
CA LEU A 30 7.45 -0.04 -9.53
C LEU A 30 7.20 -1.05 -8.41
N VAL A 31 6.65 -2.22 -8.76
CA VAL A 31 6.35 -3.28 -7.81
C VAL A 31 7.63 -3.84 -7.21
N GLU A 32 8.70 -4.00 -7.99
CA GLU A 32 10.00 -4.42 -7.50
C GLU A 32 10.59 -3.41 -6.51
N THR A 33 10.54 -2.12 -6.86
CA THR A 33 10.97 -1.03 -5.96
C THR A 33 10.17 -1.04 -4.65
N LEU A 34 8.85 -1.19 -4.75
CA LEU A 34 7.98 -1.26 -3.57
C LEU A 34 8.20 -2.55 -2.77
N THR A 35 8.52 -3.67 -3.41
CA THR A 35 8.86 -4.94 -2.75
C THR A 35 10.08 -4.79 -1.88
N ASP A 36 11.15 -4.18 -2.42
CA ASP A 36 12.37 -3.91 -1.68
C ASP A 36 12.13 -2.94 -0.50
N ARG A 37 11.41 -1.84 -0.75
CA ARG A 37 11.14 -0.81 0.27
C ARG A 37 10.15 -1.23 1.36
N LEU A 38 9.11 -1.98 1.00
CA LEU A 38 8.10 -2.48 1.95
C LEU A 38 8.45 -3.85 2.53
N SER A 39 9.59 -4.41 2.13
CA SER A 39 9.99 -5.78 2.47
C SER A 39 8.83 -6.76 2.27
N LEU A 40 8.21 -6.70 1.09
CA LEU A 40 7.08 -7.57 0.76
C LEU A 40 7.58 -9.01 0.68
N THR A 41 6.79 -9.92 1.23
CA THR A 41 7.05 -11.35 1.08
C THR A 41 6.61 -11.83 -0.31
N ASP A 42 7.20 -12.92 -0.81
CA ASP A 42 6.81 -13.51 -2.10
C ASP A 42 5.31 -13.79 -2.19
N ARG A 43 4.69 -14.19 -1.07
CA ARG A 43 3.25 -14.43 -0.97
C ARG A 43 2.42 -13.15 -1.15
N GLU A 44 2.90 -12.02 -0.64
CA GLU A 44 2.22 -10.73 -0.83
C GLU A 44 2.37 -10.25 -2.27
N LEU A 45 3.54 -10.45 -2.87
CA LEU A 45 3.82 -10.15 -4.26
C LEU A 45 2.95 -10.99 -5.20
N GLU A 46 2.86 -12.30 -4.98
CA GLU A 46 2.02 -13.22 -5.76
C GLU A 46 0.54 -12.83 -5.65
N ALA A 47 0.06 -12.55 -4.43
CA ALA A 47 -1.31 -12.09 -4.21
C ALA A 47 -1.59 -10.73 -4.87
N PHE A 48 -0.59 -9.83 -4.92
CA PHE A 48 -0.70 -8.57 -5.65
C PHE A 48 -0.78 -8.81 -7.16
N GLN A 49 0.07 -9.67 -7.71
CA GLN A 49 0.07 -10.00 -9.14
C GLN A 49 -1.27 -10.62 -9.57
N GLU A 50 -1.79 -11.59 -8.80
CA GLU A 50 -3.08 -12.22 -9.08
C GLU A 50 -4.24 -11.21 -9.05
N ARG A 51 -4.22 -10.26 -8.09
CA ARG A 51 -5.20 -9.15 -8.04
C ARG A 51 -5.02 -8.19 -9.21
N SER A 52 -3.78 -7.91 -9.59
CA SER A 52 -3.43 -7.00 -10.68
C SER A 52 -3.87 -7.55 -12.05
N GLU A 53 -3.84 -8.87 -12.24
CA GLU A 53 -4.35 -9.51 -13.45
C GLU A 53 -5.87 -9.44 -13.57
N ARG A 54 -6.58 -9.47 -12.42
CA ARG A 54 -8.05 -9.47 -12.36
C ARG A 54 -8.68 -8.09 -12.18
N ARG A 55 -7.89 -7.02 -11.98
CA ARG A 55 -8.43 -5.67 -11.72
C ARG A 55 -9.03 -5.02 -12.96
N ARG A 56 -9.84 -3.98 -12.73
CA ARG A 56 -10.35 -3.13 -13.79
C ARG A 56 -9.32 -2.07 -14.20
N PRO A 57 -9.38 -1.54 -15.43
CA PRO A 57 -8.53 -0.43 -15.85
C PRO A 57 -8.66 0.78 -14.90
N PHE A 58 -7.56 1.45 -14.61
CA PHE A 58 -7.46 2.63 -13.73
C PHE A 58 -7.79 2.38 -12.25
N GLU A 59 -7.90 1.12 -11.82
CA GLU A 59 -8.17 0.77 -10.42
C GLU A 59 -6.87 0.60 -9.63
N ALA A 60 -6.75 1.19 -8.44
CA ALA A 60 -5.57 0.99 -7.60
C ALA A 60 -5.55 -0.44 -7.05
N VAL A 61 -4.49 -1.20 -7.34
CA VAL A 61 -4.29 -2.55 -6.78
C VAL A 61 -3.55 -2.41 -5.45
N PRO A 62 -4.11 -2.87 -4.32
CA PRO A 62 -3.43 -2.81 -3.04
C PRO A 62 -2.21 -3.73 -3.03
N ILE A 63 -1.02 -3.15 -2.85
CA ILE A 63 0.25 -3.88 -2.75
C ILE A 63 0.59 -4.24 -1.32
N LYS A 64 0.20 -3.39 -0.37
CA LYS A 64 0.42 -3.62 1.06
C LYS A 64 -0.75 -3.09 1.86
N LEU A 65 -1.16 -3.90 2.81
CA LEU A 65 -2.24 -3.65 3.75
C LEU A 65 -1.62 -3.59 5.15
N GLY A 66 -2.22 -2.85 6.09
CA GLY A 66 -1.70 -2.89 7.47
C GLY A 66 -0.57 -1.92 7.74
N LEU A 67 -0.33 -0.92 6.89
CA LEU A 67 0.79 0.00 7.10
C LEU A 67 0.48 1.02 8.18
N ASP A 68 1.46 1.33 9.01
CA ASP A 68 1.40 2.42 9.96
C ASP A 68 1.92 3.73 9.33
N ASP A 69 1.67 4.86 10.00
CA ASP A 69 2.11 6.18 9.53
C ASP A 69 3.62 6.24 9.24
N ALA A 70 4.44 5.55 10.04
CA ALA A 70 5.89 5.54 9.88
C ALA A 70 6.32 4.80 8.61
N ALA A 71 5.72 3.65 8.32
CA ALA A 71 5.98 2.92 7.09
C ALA A 71 5.48 3.69 5.86
N VAL A 72 4.31 4.32 5.94
CA VAL A 72 3.79 5.18 4.86
C VAL A 72 4.70 6.39 4.62
N ALA A 73 5.16 7.06 5.67
CA ALA A 73 6.07 8.20 5.53
C ALA A 73 7.40 7.80 4.88
N THR A 74 7.92 6.61 5.22
CA THR A 74 9.16 6.08 4.64
C THR A 74 9.01 5.87 3.14
N ILE A 75 7.95 5.20 2.71
CA ILE A 75 7.71 4.97 1.28
C ILE A 75 7.26 6.22 0.54
N ALA A 76 6.59 7.18 1.18
CA ALA A 76 6.07 8.38 0.52
C ALA A 76 7.23 9.23 -0.04
N VAL A 77 8.38 9.22 0.61
CA VAL A 77 9.60 9.90 0.15
C VAL A 77 10.15 9.24 -1.13
N ASP A 78 10.16 7.91 -1.18
CA ASP A 78 10.60 7.15 -2.35
C ASP A 78 9.59 7.26 -3.51
N LEU A 79 8.30 7.12 -3.18
CA LEU A 79 7.18 7.24 -4.09
C LEU A 79 6.96 8.65 -4.63
N HIS A 80 7.46 9.69 -3.95
CA HIS A 80 7.48 11.05 -4.48
C HIS A 80 8.25 11.12 -5.81
N GLN A 81 9.22 10.23 -6.03
CA GLN A 81 9.96 10.14 -7.30
C GLN A 81 9.17 9.46 -8.42
N LEU A 82 8.00 8.91 -8.10
CA LEU A 82 7.12 8.16 -9.00
C LEU A 82 5.78 8.92 -9.10
N PRO A 83 5.73 10.02 -9.87
CA PRO A 83 4.58 10.93 -9.86
C PRO A 83 3.33 10.25 -10.44
N GLY A 84 2.32 10.04 -9.59
CA GLY A 84 0.97 9.64 -10.00
C GLY A 84 0.69 8.14 -10.09
N SER A 85 1.67 7.27 -9.85
CA SER A 85 1.53 5.81 -9.96
C SER A 85 0.99 5.11 -8.70
N TRP A 86 0.87 5.82 -7.58
CA TRP A 86 0.47 5.27 -6.28
C TRP A 86 -0.69 6.04 -5.65
N SER A 87 -1.43 5.37 -4.77
CA SER A 87 -2.53 5.95 -3.99
C SER A 87 -2.57 5.34 -2.58
N THR A 88 -2.72 6.18 -1.56
CA THR A 88 -2.91 5.77 -0.17
C THR A 88 -4.36 5.99 0.26
N HIS A 89 -4.98 4.96 0.85
CA HIS A 89 -6.31 5.05 1.45
C HIS A 89 -6.23 4.67 2.95
N ASN A 90 -7.08 5.28 3.77
CA ASN A 90 -7.24 5.03 5.22
C ASN A 90 -8.67 4.56 5.51
#